data_AF-A0A6G3WJ13-F1
#
_entry.id   AF-A0A6G3WJ13-F1
#
_cell.length_a   1.000
_cell.length_b   1.000
_cell.length_c   1.000
_cell.angle_alpha   90.00
_cell.angle_beta   90.00
_cell.angle_gamma   90.00
#
_symmetry.space_group_name_H-M   'P 1'
#
loop_
_entity.id
_entity.type
_entity.pdbx_description
1 polymer ?
#
loop_
_entity_poly.entity_id
_entity_poly.type
_entity_poly.pdbx_seq_one_letter_code
_entity_poly.pdbx_strand_id
1 'polypeptide(L)' 'YTPESVEAQDRLPALSGPVTAYAGAYHGWGFHEDGCRSGAAAAAALGVRW' A
#
# COMPACT_ATOMS: atom_id res chain seq x y z
N TYR A 1 5.99 10.67 -12.39
CA TYR A 1 5.50 11.35 -11.18
C TYR A 1 4.66 12.53 -11.62
N THR A 2 3.36 12.51 -11.34
CA THR A 2 2.44 13.64 -11.57
C THR A 2 1.67 13.91 -10.28
N PRO A 3 1.22 15.15 -10.01
CA PRO A 3 0.41 15.46 -8.83
C PRO A 3 -0.82 14.55 -8.71
N GLU A 4 -1.48 14.25 -9.82
CA GLU A 4 -2.67 13.39 -9.88
C GLU A 4 -2.33 11.95 -9.46
N SER A 5 -1.11 11.48 -9.78
CA SER A 5 -0.65 10.16 -9.35
C SER A 5 -0.36 10.10 -7.85
N VAL A 6 0.04 11.22 -7.24
CA VAL A 6 0.24 11.33 -5.79
C VAL A 6 -1.09 11.41 -5.07
N GLU A 7 -2.01 12.25 -5.56
CA GLU A 7 -3.37 12.36 -5.00
C GLU A 7 -4.12 11.03 -5.05
N ALA A 8 -3.92 10.24 -6.11
CA ALA A 8 -4.52 8.92 -6.22
C ALA A 8 -4.09 7.95 -5.11
N GLN A 9 -2.96 8.20 -4.42
CA GLN A 9 -2.47 7.33 -3.34
C GLN A 9 -3.45 7.22 -2.17
N ASP A 10 -4.20 8.28 -1.88
CA ASP A 10 -5.20 8.30 -0.79
C ASP A 10 -6.33 7.28 -1.00
N ARG A 11 -6.54 6.84 -2.25
CA ARG A 11 -7.56 5.84 -2.61
C ARG A 11 -7.03 4.41 -2.66
N LEU A 12 -5.72 4.21 -2.57
CA LEU A 12 -5.10 2.86 -2.62
C LEU A 12 -5.63 1.89 -1.56
N PRO A 13 -5.91 2.29 -0.30
CA PRO A 13 -6.44 1.37 0.69
C PRO A 13 -7.76 0.72 0.27
N ALA A 14 -8.59 1.42 -0.53
CA ALA A 14 -9.88 0.93 -1.00
C ALA A 14 -9.76 -0.15 -2.10
N LEU A 15 -8.57 -0.37 -2.67
CA LEU A 15 -8.34 -1.44 -3.65
C LEU A 15 -8.20 -2.82 -2.98
N SER A 16 -7.78 -2.86 -1.72
CA SER A 16 -7.60 -4.11 -0.99
C SER A 16 -8.96 -4.67 -0.55
N GLY A 17 -9.09 -5.98 -0.62
CA GLY A 17 -10.30 -6.73 -0.28
C GLY A 17 -10.00 -7.94 0.62
N PRO A 18 -11.01 -8.81 0.83
CA PRO A 18 -10.92 -9.89 1.83
C PRO A 18 -9.87 -10.95 1.54
N VAL A 19 -9.43 -11.09 0.28
CA VAL A 19 -8.49 -12.15 -0.16
C VAL A 19 -7.30 -11.62 -0.94
N THR A 20 -7.27 -10.32 -1.23
CA THR A 20 -6.21 -9.67 -2.02
C THR A 20 -5.90 -8.33 -1.38
N ALA A 21 -4.62 -8.09 -1.08
CA ALA A 21 -4.14 -6.80 -0.62
C ALA A 21 -3.01 -6.31 -1.54
N TYR A 22 -2.94 -5.00 -1.75
CA TYR A 22 -1.94 -4.37 -2.59
C TYR A 22 -0.84 -3.74 -1.73
N ALA A 23 0.41 -3.94 -2.14
CA ALA A 23 1.58 -3.36 -1.50
C ALA A 23 2.62 -2.96 -2.56
N GLY A 24 3.52 -2.07 -2.17
CA GLY A 24 4.61 -1.60 -3.02
C GLY A 24 4.95 -0.15 -2.74
N ALA A 25 6.12 0.27 -3.21
CA ALA A 25 6.68 1.58 -2.94
C ALA A 25 5.80 2.76 -3.45
N TYR A 26 4.85 2.49 -4.35
CA TYR A 26 3.85 3.45 -4.81
C TYR A 26 2.80 3.83 -3.75
N HIS A 27 2.77 3.16 -2.58
CA HIS A 27 1.99 3.56 -1.40
C HIS A 27 2.67 4.68 -0.58
N GLY A 28 3.61 5.40 -1.21
CA GLY A 28 4.40 6.47 -0.60
C GLY A 28 5.25 7.14 -1.67
N TRP A 29 6.51 7.40 -1.35
CA TRP A 29 7.40 8.20 -2.20
C TRP A 29 8.30 7.36 -3.12
N GLY A 30 8.09 6.05 -3.17
CA GLY A 30 8.87 5.15 -4.04
C GLY A 30 10.12 4.56 -3.38
N PHE A 31 10.33 4.79 -2.09
CA PHE A 31 11.48 4.22 -1.36
C PHE A 31 11.25 2.76 -0.95
N HIS A 32 12.34 2.07 -0.62
CA HIS A 32 12.27 0.68 -0.14
C HIS A 32 11.47 0.57 1.15
N GLU A 33 11.59 1.57 2.04
CA GLU A 33 10.88 1.67 3.30
C GLU A 33 9.36 1.75 3.10
N ASP A 34 8.88 2.41 2.03
CA ASP A 34 7.47 2.42 1.67
C ASP A 34 6.98 1.04 1.23
N GLY A 35 7.84 0.31 0.50
CA GLY A 35 7.60 -1.09 0.15
C GLY A 35 7.48 -1.98 1.39
N CYS A 36 8.42 -1.88 2.32
CA CYS A 36 8.38 -2.65 3.58
C CYS A 36 7.15 -2.30 4.43
N ARG A 37 6.87 -1.01 4.62
CA ARG A 37 5.71 -0.53 5.39
C ARG A 37 4.39 -1.00 4.78
N SER A 38 4.22 -0.84 3.47
CA SER A 38 3.00 -1.29 2.78
C SER A 38 2.85 -2.80 2.76
N GLY A 39 3.96 -3.55 2.66
CA GLY A 39 3.95 -5.01 2.79
C GLY A 39 3.45 -5.49 4.15
N ALA A 40 3.93 -4.86 5.24
CA ALA A 40 3.46 -5.15 6.58
C ALA A 40 1.96 -4.83 6.75
N ALA A 41 1.50 -3.70 6.21
CA ALA A 41 0.09 -3.32 6.21
C ALA A 41 -0.80 -4.31 5.42
N ALA A 42 -0.34 -4.77 4.25
CA ALA A 42 -1.05 -5.76 3.45
C ALA A 42 -1.16 -7.11 4.16
N ALA A 43 -0.09 -7.57 4.82
CA ALA A 43 -0.14 -8.77 5.65
C ALA A 43 -1.14 -8.64 6.82
N ALA A 44 -1.16 -7.48 7.48
CA ALA A 44 -2.12 -7.19 8.54
C ALA A 44 -3.58 -7.16 8.05
N ALA A 45 -3.84 -6.61 6.87
CA ALA A 45 -5.17 -6.61 6.26
C ALA A 45 -5.69 -8.03 5.97
N LEU A 46 -4.79 -8.99 5.76
CA LEU A 46 -5.11 -10.41 5.58
C LEU A 46 -5.10 -11.20 6.91
N GLY A 47 -5.07 -10.50 8.05
CA GLY A 47 -5.19 -11.12 9.38
C GLY A 47 -3.88 -11.60 10.00
N VAL A 48 -2.72 -11.34 9.38
CA VAL A 48 -1.42 -11.71 9.94
C VAL A 48 -0.95 -10.65 10.93
N ARG A 49 -0.65 -11.05 12.17
CA ARG A 49 -0.03 -10.19 13.18
C ARG A 49 1.43 -10.60 13.38
N TRP A 50 2.33 -9.62 13.32
CA TRP A 50 3.76 -9.75 13.56
C TRP A 50 4.15 -8.96 14.81
#